data_AF-A0A3M0WVE4-F1
#
_entry.id   AF-A0A3M0WVE4-F1
#
_cell.length_a   1.000
_cell.length_b   1.000
_cell.length_c   1.000
_cell.angle_alpha   90.00
_cell.angle_beta   90.00
_cell.angle_gamma   90.00
#
_symmetry.space_group_name_H-M   'P 1'
#
loop_
_entity.id
_entity.type
_entity.pdbx_description
1 polymer ?
#
loop_
_entity_poly.entity_id
_entity_poly.type
_entity_poly.pdbx_seq_one_letter_code
_entity_poly.pdbx_strand_id
1 'polypeptide(L)'
;LQFPYSFDCNSANIDYLRRLIDTFDVYDKFVEVRHKSWQNKKARTVTFCTIDQPEIGEAFEFDPVVGNEAVYVRFHGRNEEAWKKSLADYGKKQTYQERSARYDYLYSPGELAEISIKLKEVFNKAKKIFIIMNNHPQGKAVANAFELLHYLKDGAKIRMPETIVKTYPKLREFATN
;
A
#
# COMPACT_ATOMS: atom_id res chain seq x y z
N LEU A 1 5.10 -6.07 9.85
CA LEU A 1 4.30 -5.79 11.06
C LEU A 1 3.32 -4.67 10.74
N GLN A 2 2.01 -4.91 10.80
CA GLN A 2 0.99 -3.89 10.55
C GLN A 2 0.27 -3.55 11.86
N PHE A 3 0.16 -2.25 12.17
CA PHE A 3 -0.49 -1.76 13.38
C PHE A 3 -1.81 -1.02 13.08
N PRO A 4 -2.77 -1.00 14.02
CA PRO A 4 -4.03 -0.28 13.87
C PRO A 4 -3.84 1.25 14.01
N TYR A 5 -4.89 2.01 13.72
CA TYR A 5 -4.92 3.47 13.86
C TYR A 5 -4.63 3.96 15.28
N SER A 6 -5.01 3.19 16.29
CA SER A 6 -4.78 3.53 17.71
C SER A 6 -3.32 3.38 18.15
N PHE A 7 -2.42 2.92 17.28
CA PHE A 7 -1.01 2.76 17.59
C PHE A 7 -0.26 4.06 17.28
N ASP A 8 -0.24 4.98 18.23
CA ASP A 8 0.48 6.25 18.19
C ASP A 8 1.93 6.13 18.68
N CYS A 9 2.78 7.07 18.30
CA CYS A 9 4.19 7.13 18.72
C CYS A 9 4.34 7.70 20.15
N ASN A 10 4.03 6.88 21.15
CA ASN A 10 4.33 7.14 22.57
C ASN A 10 5.41 6.17 23.10
N SER A 11 5.92 6.41 24.31
CA SER A 11 7.01 5.62 24.91
C SER A 11 6.67 4.13 25.01
N ALA A 12 5.46 3.80 25.47
CA ALA A 12 5.01 2.40 25.61
C ALA A 12 4.96 1.67 24.26
N ASN A 13 4.45 2.33 23.21
CA ASN A 13 4.36 1.76 21.87
C ASN A 13 5.74 1.66 21.20
N ILE A 14 6.65 2.59 21.45
CA ILE A 14 8.05 2.50 20.99
C ILE A 14 8.74 1.30 21.64
N ASP A 15 8.61 1.12 22.95
CA ASP A 15 9.20 -0.01 23.66
C ASP A 15 8.61 -1.34 23.21
N TYR A 16 7.30 -1.38 22.95
CA TYR A 16 6.65 -2.55 22.38
C TYR A 16 7.19 -2.88 20.98
N LEU A 17 7.29 -1.88 20.10
CA LEU A 17 7.83 -2.06 18.76
C LEU A 17 9.29 -2.52 18.80
N ARG A 18 10.11 -1.97 19.69
CA ARG A 18 11.51 -2.37 19.90
C ARG A 18 11.61 -3.86 20.26
N ARG A 19 10.83 -4.33 21.24
CA ARG A 19 10.82 -5.76 21.61
C ARG A 19 10.45 -6.67 20.44
N LEU A 20 9.48 -6.26 19.62
CA LEU A 20 9.12 -7.02 18.41
C LEU A 20 10.26 -7.04 17.38
N ILE A 21 10.91 -5.91 17.15
CA ILE A 21 12.06 -5.82 16.25
C ILE A 21 13.19 -6.73 16.70
N ASP A 22 13.51 -6.71 18.00
CA ASP A 22 14.55 -7.53 18.60
C ASP A 22 14.22 -9.03 18.52
N THR A 23 12.94 -9.40 18.67
CA THR A 23 12.48 -10.80 18.55
C THR A 23 12.66 -11.35 17.13
N PHE A 24 12.63 -10.50 16.11
CA PHE A 24 12.74 -10.87 14.69
C PHE A 24 14.01 -10.30 14.05
N ASP A 25 15.10 -10.22 14.81
CA ASP A 25 16.37 -9.60 14.41
C ASP A 25 16.97 -10.19 13.12
N VAL A 26 16.77 -11.48 12.85
CA VAL A 26 17.28 -12.18 11.65
C VAL A 26 16.56 -11.85 10.32
N TYR A 27 15.38 -11.22 10.34
CA TYR A 27 14.55 -11.00 9.13
C TYR A 27 14.53 -9.55 8.65
N ASP A 28 14.39 -9.26 7.35
CA ASP A 28 14.05 -7.90 6.91
C ASP A 28 12.67 -7.49 7.50
N LYS A 29 12.60 -6.33 8.16
CA LYS A 29 11.40 -5.88 8.89
C LYS A 29 10.77 -4.65 8.25
N PHE A 30 9.53 -4.81 7.83
CA PHE A 30 8.68 -3.74 7.32
C PHE A 30 7.59 -3.40 8.32
N VAL A 31 7.47 -2.13 8.70
CA VAL A 31 6.51 -1.66 9.70
C VAL A 31 5.52 -0.70 9.06
N GLU A 32 4.25 -1.07 9.13
CA GLU A 32 3.15 -0.24 8.66
C GLU A 32 2.42 0.37 9.86
N VAL A 33 2.42 1.69 9.90
CA VAL A 33 1.76 2.53 10.90
C VAL A 33 0.85 3.52 10.19
N ARG A 34 -0.27 3.86 10.81
CA ARG A 34 -1.31 4.71 10.20
C ARG A 34 -1.54 6.02 10.97
N HIS A 35 -0.79 6.23 12.04
CA HIS A 35 -0.93 7.40 12.91
C HIS A 35 0.19 8.41 12.63
N LYS A 36 -0.17 9.68 12.42
CA LYS A 36 0.78 10.76 12.04
C LYS A 36 1.98 10.94 12.97
N SER A 37 1.84 10.59 14.24
CA SER A 37 2.94 10.76 15.22
C SER A 37 4.16 9.89 14.92
N TRP A 38 4.05 8.90 14.03
CA TRP A 38 5.18 8.11 13.53
C TRP A 38 5.91 8.75 12.34
N GLN A 39 5.39 9.84 11.78
CA GLN A 39 6.02 10.49 10.63
C GLN A 39 7.46 10.90 10.94
N ASN A 40 8.34 10.73 9.96
CA ASN A 40 9.76 11.07 10.04
C ASN A 40 10.55 10.30 11.11
N LYS A 41 9.94 9.32 11.80
CA LYS A 41 10.68 8.42 12.67
C LYS A 41 11.54 7.50 11.83
N LYS A 42 12.80 7.35 12.23
CA LYS A 42 13.76 6.46 11.60
C LYS A 42 14.18 5.42 12.63
N ALA A 43 14.26 4.17 12.20
CA ALA A 43 14.78 3.06 12.99
C ALA A 43 15.84 2.35 12.14
N ARG A 44 17.02 2.10 12.72
CA ARG A 44 18.19 1.58 11.98
C ARG A 44 18.00 0.18 11.37
N THR A 45 17.02 -0.57 11.85
CA THR A 45 16.79 -1.98 11.48
C THR A 45 15.40 -2.24 10.94
N VAL A 46 14.59 -1.19 10.74
CA VAL A 46 13.23 -1.28 10.19
C VAL A 46 13.02 -0.31 9.03
N THR A 47 12.31 -0.80 8.02
CA THR A 47 11.79 0.02 6.92
C THR A 47 10.33 0.33 7.21
N PHE A 48 9.97 1.61 7.29
CA PHE A 48 8.57 2.00 7.38
C PHE A 48 7.90 1.84 6.01
N CYS A 49 6.69 1.27 5.99
CA CYS A 49 5.92 1.11 4.76
C CYS A 49 5.35 2.46 4.30
N THR A 50 5.45 2.76 3.01
CA THR A 50 4.64 3.81 2.38
C THR A 50 3.25 3.24 2.10
N ILE A 51 2.21 4.00 2.44
CA ILE A 51 0.83 3.60 2.29
C ILE A 51 0.13 4.57 1.33
N ASP A 52 -0.55 4.05 0.32
CA ASP A 52 -1.56 4.81 -0.44
C ASP A 52 -2.95 4.49 0.11
N GLN A 53 -3.62 5.54 0.58
CA GLN A 53 -4.98 5.55 1.10
C GLN A 53 -5.53 6.98 0.90
N PRO A 54 -6.84 7.24 1.04
CA PRO A 54 -7.36 8.59 0.89
C PRO A 54 -6.83 9.50 2.00
N GLU A 55 -6.60 10.76 1.63
CA GLU A 55 -6.10 11.83 2.52
C GLU A 55 -7.21 12.35 3.45
N ILE A 56 -7.65 11.51 4.38
CA ILE A 56 -8.67 11.86 5.36
C ILE A 56 -8.01 12.11 6.72
N GLY A 57 -8.24 13.30 7.29
CA GLY A 57 -7.77 13.66 8.63
C GLY A 57 -6.25 13.75 8.72
N GLU A 58 -5.63 12.75 9.33
CA GLU A 58 -4.20 12.71 9.65
C GLU A 58 -3.41 11.73 8.74
N ALA A 59 -4.00 11.35 7.60
CA ALA A 59 -3.38 10.46 6.62
C ALA A 59 -2.23 11.16 5.88
N PHE A 60 -1.21 10.38 5.51
CA PHE A 60 -0.05 10.88 4.76
C PHE A 60 -0.34 11.00 3.28
N GLU A 61 0.24 12.02 2.64
CA GLU A 61 0.40 12.01 1.18
C GLU A 61 1.23 10.77 0.79
N PHE A 62 0.90 10.19 -0.36
CA PHE A 62 1.69 9.11 -0.93
C PHE A 62 3.10 9.61 -1.33
N ASP A 63 4.10 9.24 -0.53
CA ASP A 63 5.52 9.50 -0.76
C ASP A 63 6.37 8.23 -0.50
N PRO A 64 6.91 7.57 -1.55
CA PRO A 64 7.78 6.41 -1.39
C PRO A 64 9.08 6.73 -0.64
N VAL A 65 9.27 6.11 0.53
CA VAL A 65 10.48 6.30 1.34
C VAL A 65 11.38 5.07 1.28
N VAL A 66 12.69 5.30 1.12
CA VAL A 66 13.70 4.25 1.25
C VAL A 66 14.11 4.11 2.71
N GLY A 67 13.98 2.90 3.26
CA GLY A 67 14.49 2.53 4.58
C GLY A 67 15.30 1.25 4.49
N ASN A 68 16.48 1.22 5.12
CA ASN A 68 17.42 0.08 5.11
C ASN A 68 17.59 -0.55 3.72
N GLU A 69 17.86 0.29 2.72
CA GLU A 69 18.06 -0.11 1.32
C GLU A 69 16.84 -0.78 0.66
N ALA A 70 15.65 -0.71 1.27
CA ALA A 70 14.42 -1.27 0.73
C ALA A 70 13.29 -0.23 0.70
N VAL A 71 12.34 -0.47 -0.19
CA VAL A 71 11.07 0.26 -0.28
C VAL A 71 9.96 -0.76 -0.15
N TYR A 72 8.93 -0.44 0.64
CA TYR A 72 7.75 -1.28 0.79
C TYR A 72 6.51 -0.40 0.69
N VAL A 73 5.71 -0.62 -0.34
CA VAL A 73 4.54 0.19 -0.66
C VAL A 73 3.28 -0.66 -0.62
N ARG A 74 2.22 -0.15 0.01
CA ARG A 74 0.90 -0.78 0.01
C ARG A 74 -0.19 0.15 -0.49
N PHE A 75 -0.94 -0.31 -1.48
CA PHE A 75 -2.06 0.41 -2.07
C PHE A 75 -3.37 -0.11 -1.51
N HIS A 76 -4.04 0.66 -0.66
CA HIS A 76 -5.32 0.22 -0.10
C HIS A 76 -6.54 0.69 -0.89
N GLY A 77 -6.38 1.57 -1.87
CA GLY A 77 -7.49 2.21 -2.56
C GLY A 77 -7.95 3.48 -1.85
N ARG A 78 -8.56 4.39 -2.61
CA ARG A 78 -8.93 5.73 -2.19
C ARG A 78 -10.45 5.91 -2.04
N ASN A 79 -11.16 4.87 -1.57
CA ASN A 79 -12.61 4.93 -1.32
C ASN A 79 -12.93 5.76 -0.06
N GLU A 80 -12.96 7.09 -0.20
CA GLU A 80 -13.08 8.02 0.92
C GLU A 80 -14.26 7.75 1.85
N GLU A 81 -15.45 7.55 1.29
CA GLU A 81 -16.68 7.35 2.06
C GLU A 81 -16.58 6.08 2.91
N ALA A 82 -16.09 4.98 2.33
CA ALA A 82 -15.91 3.73 3.04
C ALA A 82 -14.78 3.81 4.09
N TRP A 83 -13.74 4.62 3.83
CA TRP A 83 -12.70 4.91 4.82
C TRP A 83 -13.24 5.71 6.01
N LYS A 84 -14.01 6.78 5.77
CA LYS A 84 -14.68 7.58 6.82
C LYS A 84 -15.60 6.69 7.67
N LYS A 85 -16.42 5.86 7.02
CA LYS A 85 -17.27 4.88 7.71
C LYS A 85 -16.46 3.87 8.53
N SER A 86 -15.39 3.32 7.96
CA SER A 86 -14.53 2.36 8.66
C SER A 86 -13.87 2.95 9.91
N LEU A 87 -13.55 4.25 9.92
CA LEU A 87 -13.01 4.94 11.09
C LEU A 87 -14.11 5.18 12.14
N ALA A 88 -15.30 5.61 11.72
CA ALA A 88 -16.45 5.83 12.60
C ALA A 88 -16.96 4.53 13.27
N ASP A 89 -16.76 3.39 12.62
CA ASP A 89 -17.15 2.07 13.12
C ASP A 89 -15.99 1.29 13.77
N TYR A 90 -14.87 1.95 14.07
CA TYR A 90 -13.75 1.32 14.76
C TYR A 90 -14.17 0.73 16.10
N GLY A 91 -13.81 -0.54 16.36
CA GLY A 91 -14.19 -1.28 17.56
C GLY A 91 -15.61 -1.87 17.54
N LYS A 92 -16.44 -1.57 16.53
CA LYS A 92 -17.77 -2.17 16.38
C LYS A 92 -17.71 -3.50 15.62
N LYS A 93 -18.67 -4.38 15.89
CA LYS A 93 -18.85 -5.63 15.13
C LYS A 93 -19.27 -5.30 13.71
N GLN A 94 -18.51 -5.80 12.74
CA GLN A 94 -18.73 -5.56 11.31
C GLN A 94 -18.63 -6.88 10.55
N THR A 95 -19.41 -7.00 9.48
CA THR A 95 -19.28 -8.09 8.50
C THR A 95 -17.95 -8.01 7.75
N TYR A 96 -17.63 -9.05 6.97
CA TYR A 96 -16.45 -8.98 6.09
C TYR A 96 -16.60 -7.89 5.03
N GLN A 97 -17.78 -7.81 4.42
CA GLN A 97 -18.10 -6.86 3.37
C GLN A 97 -17.89 -5.42 3.84
N GLU A 98 -18.44 -5.06 5.01
CA GLU A 98 -18.29 -3.73 5.61
C GLU A 98 -16.81 -3.37 5.89
N ARG A 99 -16.04 -4.31 6.45
CA ARG A 99 -14.60 -4.10 6.70
C ARG A 99 -13.80 -3.98 5.41
N SER A 100 -14.20 -4.72 4.38
CA SER A 100 -13.51 -4.75 3.08
C SER A 100 -13.86 -3.55 2.18
N ALA A 101 -14.95 -2.84 2.45
CA ALA A 101 -15.45 -1.76 1.60
C ALA A 101 -14.42 -0.63 1.39
N ARG A 102 -13.60 -0.32 2.41
CA ARG A 102 -12.52 0.68 2.29
C ARG A 102 -11.46 0.31 1.25
N TYR A 103 -11.32 -0.99 0.97
CA TYR A 103 -10.42 -1.52 -0.05
C TYR A 103 -11.09 -1.65 -1.42
N ASP A 104 -12.41 -1.44 -1.50
CA ASP A 104 -13.15 -1.61 -2.74
C ASP A 104 -12.97 -0.40 -3.65
N TYR A 105 -11.85 -0.39 -4.37
CA TYR A 105 -11.41 0.71 -5.21
C TYR A 105 -10.67 0.18 -6.42
N LEU A 106 -10.98 0.70 -7.61
CA LEU A 106 -10.23 0.41 -8.83
C LEU A 106 -9.52 1.70 -9.22
N TYR A 107 -8.19 1.72 -9.06
CA TYR A 107 -7.39 2.87 -9.46
C TYR A 107 -7.59 3.14 -10.96
N SER A 108 -7.69 4.42 -11.30
CA SER A 108 -7.75 4.89 -12.67
C SER A 108 -6.37 4.84 -13.35
N PRO A 109 -6.33 4.83 -14.70
CA PRO A 109 -5.07 4.87 -15.43
C PRO A 109 -4.22 6.10 -15.08
N GLY A 110 -4.84 7.27 -14.89
CA GLY A 110 -4.15 8.51 -14.52
C GLY A 110 -3.47 8.39 -13.16
N GLU A 111 -4.17 7.87 -12.15
CA GLU A 111 -3.58 7.65 -10.82
C GLU A 111 -2.43 6.66 -10.86
N LEU A 112 -2.56 5.55 -11.59
CA LEU A 112 -1.48 4.56 -11.71
C LEU A 112 -0.28 5.11 -12.47
N ALA A 113 -0.49 5.98 -13.46
CA ALA A 113 0.59 6.68 -14.14
C ALA A 113 1.35 7.62 -13.18
N GLU A 114 0.65 8.44 -12.40
CA GLU A 114 1.25 9.33 -11.39
C GLU A 114 2.00 8.54 -10.30
N ILE A 115 1.38 7.47 -9.79
CA ILE A 115 2.00 6.55 -8.83
C ILE A 115 3.29 5.95 -9.41
N SER A 116 3.27 5.55 -10.70
CA SER A 116 4.45 4.96 -11.34
C SER A 116 5.61 5.94 -11.42
N ILE A 117 5.34 7.23 -11.62
CA ILE A 117 6.36 8.28 -11.65
C ILE A 117 7.01 8.39 -10.26
N LYS A 118 6.21 8.56 -9.21
CA LYS A 118 6.70 8.63 -7.81
C LYS A 118 7.50 7.38 -7.42
N LEU A 119 7.06 6.18 -7.82
CA LEU A 119 7.79 4.94 -7.55
C LEU A 119 9.16 4.88 -8.26
N LYS A 120 9.25 5.36 -9.51
CA LYS A 120 10.52 5.36 -10.25
C LYS A 120 11.57 6.27 -9.61
N GLU A 121 11.19 7.29 -8.86
CA GLU A 121 12.12 8.18 -8.14
C GLU A 121 12.96 7.47 -7.06
N VAL A 122 12.50 6.31 -6.59
CA VAL A 122 13.20 5.48 -5.59
C VAL A 122 13.85 4.23 -6.18
N PHE A 123 13.67 3.93 -7.46
CA PHE A 123 14.20 2.73 -8.12
C PHE A 123 15.72 2.61 -8.01
N ASN A 124 16.43 3.72 -8.19
CA ASN A 124 17.90 3.73 -8.12
C ASN A 124 18.44 3.93 -6.68
N LYS A 125 17.55 4.12 -5.70
CA LYS A 125 17.92 4.41 -4.30
C LYS A 125 17.74 3.20 -3.39
N ALA A 126 17.06 2.15 -3.85
CA ALA A 126 16.77 0.95 -3.08
C ALA A 126 17.29 -0.30 -3.80
N LYS A 127 17.79 -1.27 -3.03
CA LYS A 127 18.17 -2.61 -3.52
C LYS A 127 16.95 -3.50 -3.77
N LYS A 128 15.88 -3.32 -3.00
CA LYS A 128 14.64 -4.10 -3.11
C LYS A 128 13.42 -3.17 -3.04
N ILE A 129 12.45 -3.41 -3.91
CA ILE A 129 11.18 -2.66 -3.91
C ILE A 129 10.03 -3.65 -3.90
N PHE A 130 9.21 -3.56 -2.87
CA PHE A 130 8.01 -4.36 -2.70
C PHE A 130 6.78 -3.49 -2.94
N ILE A 131 5.95 -3.85 -3.90
CA ILE A 131 4.71 -3.15 -4.22
C ILE A 131 3.54 -4.12 -4.01
N ILE A 132 2.65 -3.79 -3.09
CA ILE A 132 1.53 -4.63 -2.69
C ILE A 132 0.21 -3.93 -3.00
N MET A 133 -0.54 -4.46 -3.96
CA MET A 133 -1.91 -4.02 -4.24
C MET A 133 -2.87 -4.69 -3.25
N ASN A 134 -3.50 -3.91 -2.38
CA ASN A 134 -4.40 -4.39 -1.32
C ASN A 134 -5.86 -3.96 -1.51
N ASN A 135 -6.18 -3.28 -2.61
CA ASN A 135 -7.53 -2.98 -3.08
C ASN A 135 -8.20 -4.22 -3.69
N HIS A 136 -8.21 -5.32 -2.95
CA HIS A 136 -8.50 -6.68 -3.39
C HIS A 136 -9.97 -7.04 -3.71
N PRO A 137 -11.02 -6.34 -3.23
CA PRO A 137 -12.39 -6.71 -3.54
C PRO A 137 -12.61 -6.91 -5.04
N GLN A 138 -13.27 -8.02 -5.38
CA GLN A 138 -13.57 -8.43 -6.77
C GLN A 138 -12.36 -8.63 -7.69
N GLY A 139 -11.13 -8.70 -7.15
CA GLY A 139 -9.91 -8.86 -7.94
C GLY A 139 -9.33 -7.56 -8.51
N LYS A 140 -9.83 -6.39 -8.07
CA LYS A 140 -9.36 -5.06 -8.53
C LYS A 140 -7.85 -4.87 -8.31
N ALA A 141 -7.31 -5.39 -7.21
CA ALA A 141 -5.87 -5.39 -6.93
C ALA A 141 -5.05 -6.07 -8.03
N VAL A 142 -5.51 -7.20 -8.58
CA VAL A 142 -4.80 -7.93 -9.63
C VAL A 142 -4.83 -7.13 -10.94
N ALA A 143 -5.99 -6.57 -11.28
CA ALA A 143 -6.14 -5.72 -12.46
C ALA A 143 -5.21 -4.49 -12.39
N ASN A 144 -5.21 -3.77 -11.28
CA ASN A 144 -4.34 -2.61 -11.12
C ASN A 144 -2.85 -2.99 -11.00
N ALA A 145 -2.50 -4.17 -10.46
CA ALA A 145 -1.11 -4.63 -10.44
C ALA A 145 -0.57 -4.81 -11.87
N PHE A 146 -1.36 -5.39 -12.77
CA PHE A 146 -0.99 -5.56 -14.17
C PHE A 146 -0.82 -4.24 -14.91
N GLU A 147 -1.75 -3.32 -14.71
CA GLU A 147 -1.71 -1.97 -15.29
C GLU A 147 -0.52 -1.14 -14.74
N LEU A 148 -0.26 -1.21 -13.44
CA LEU A 148 0.92 -0.58 -12.83
C LEU A 148 2.22 -1.18 -13.37
N LEU A 149 2.28 -2.50 -13.55
CA LEU A 149 3.46 -3.17 -14.10
C LEU A 149 3.77 -2.70 -15.54
N HIS A 150 2.74 -2.42 -16.34
CA HIS A 150 2.91 -1.82 -17.66
C HIS A 150 3.61 -0.45 -17.57
N TYR A 151 3.14 0.45 -16.68
CA TYR A 151 3.77 1.76 -16.50
C TYR A 151 5.19 1.69 -15.93
N LEU A 152 5.44 0.76 -15.00
CA LEU A 152 6.76 0.55 -14.41
C LEU A 152 7.76 -0.06 -15.40
N LYS A 153 7.29 -0.76 -16.43
CA LYS A 153 8.10 -1.30 -17.54
C LYS A 153 8.07 -0.40 -18.79
N ASP A 154 7.97 0.90 -18.58
CA ASP A 154 8.03 1.91 -19.65
C ASP A 154 7.06 1.66 -20.81
N GLY A 155 5.85 1.19 -20.48
CA GLY A 155 4.80 0.95 -21.45
C GLY A 155 4.89 -0.42 -22.15
N ALA A 156 5.73 -1.34 -21.67
CA ALA A 156 5.75 -2.70 -22.19
C ALA A 156 4.40 -3.40 -21.99
N LYS A 157 3.93 -4.10 -23.02
CA LYS A 157 2.75 -4.97 -22.90
C LYS A 157 3.04 -6.12 -21.94
N ILE A 158 2.05 -6.49 -21.14
CA ILE A 158 2.18 -7.50 -20.09
C ILE A 158 1.36 -8.74 -20.43
N ARG A 159 1.93 -9.93 -20.26
CA ARG A 159 1.18 -11.17 -20.38
C ARG A 159 0.22 -11.30 -19.20
N MET A 160 -1.07 -11.44 -19.48
CA MET A 160 -2.13 -11.53 -18.48
C MET A 160 -3.01 -12.78 -18.73
N PRO A 161 -3.57 -13.41 -17.69
CA PRO A 161 -4.60 -14.44 -17.88
C PRO A 161 -5.83 -13.89 -18.60
N GLU A 162 -6.43 -14.66 -19.51
CA GLU A 162 -7.65 -14.23 -20.23
C GLU A 162 -8.80 -13.88 -19.28
N THR A 163 -8.87 -14.55 -18.13
CA THR A 163 -9.91 -14.32 -17.13
C THR A 163 -9.88 -12.90 -16.59
N ILE A 164 -8.71 -12.32 -16.29
CA ILE A 164 -8.64 -10.94 -15.78
C ILE A 164 -8.96 -9.92 -16.87
N VAL A 165 -8.56 -10.19 -18.12
CA VAL A 165 -8.86 -9.33 -19.27
C VAL A 165 -10.36 -9.36 -19.60
N LYS A 166 -11.01 -10.52 -19.46
CA LYS A 166 -12.46 -10.64 -19.63
C LYS A 166 -13.22 -9.88 -18.54
N THR A 167 -12.78 -9.97 -17.28
CA THR A 167 -13.42 -9.27 -16.14
C THR A 167 -13.15 -7.76 -16.18
N TYR A 168 -11.97 -7.33 -16.62
CA TYR A 168 -11.58 -5.92 -16.76
C TYR A 168 -11.13 -5.64 -18.21
N PRO A 169 -12.07 -5.40 -19.15
CA PRO A 169 -11.78 -5.24 -20.57
C PRO A 169 -10.76 -4.16 -20.93
N LYS A 170 -10.63 -3.11 -20.09
CA LYS A 170 -9.61 -2.07 -20.24
C LYS A 170 -8.18 -2.63 -20.32
N LEU A 171 -7.92 -3.79 -19.69
CA LEU A 171 -6.60 -4.41 -19.68
C LEU A 171 -6.14 -4.89 -21.05
N ARG A 172 -7.02 -5.01 -22.05
CA ARG A 172 -6.63 -5.32 -23.44
C ARG A 172 -5.64 -4.30 -23.99
N GLU A 173 -5.75 -3.04 -23.56
CA GLU A 173 -4.83 -1.98 -23.96
C GLU A 173 -3.41 -2.18 -23.41
N PHE A 174 -3.23 -3.03 -22.40
CA PHE A 174 -1.93 -3.28 -21.77
C PHE A 174 -1.45 -4.72 -21.96
N ALA A 175 -2.32 -5.61 -22.44
CA ALA A 175 -2.01 -7.03 -22.62
C ALA A 175 -1.15 -7.29 -23.86
N THR A 176 -0.26 -8.29 -23.79
CA THR A 176 0.28 -8.91 -25.00
C THR A 176 -0.82 -9.71 -25.70
N ASN A 177 -0.86 -9.64 -27.04
CA ASN A 177 -1.69 -10.53 -27.85
C ASN A 177 -1.27 -12.00 -27.67
#